data_AF-A0A336JS36-F1
#
_entry.id   AF-A0A336JS36-F1
#
_cell.length_a   1.000
_cell.length_b   1.000
_cell.length_c   1.000
_cell.angle_alpha   90.00
_cell.angle_beta   90.00
_cell.angle_gamma   90.00
#
_symmetry.space_group_name_H-M   'P 1'
#
loop_
_entity.id
_entity.type
_entity.pdbx_description
1 polymer ?
#
loop_
_entity_poly.entity_id
_entity_poly.type
_entity_poly.pdbx_seq_one_letter_code
_entity_poly.pdbx_strand_id
1 'polypeptide(L)'
;MMTAAQLRAARALLGIDQRTLAELSGVSLPTIQRMEASEGNVRGVVESLTKVIEALDRCGVTLIGDNSRSEGGGRGVRFKEPAPPRNEA
;
A
#
# COMPACT_ATOMS: atom_id res chain seq x y z
N MET A 1 7.87 -8.14 1.52
CA MET A 1 7.71 -7.73 0.10
C MET A 1 6.23 -7.57 -0.20
N MET A 2 5.83 -6.60 -1.01
CA MET A 2 4.43 -6.35 -1.41
C MET A 2 4.13 -7.00 -2.78
N THR A 3 2.90 -7.48 -3.00
CA THR A 3 2.45 -7.96 -4.32
C THR A 3 1.70 -6.90 -5.13
N ALA A 4 1.66 -7.05 -6.44
CA ALA A 4 0.86 -6.19 -7.32
C ALA A 4 -0.64 -6.29 -7.02
N ALA A 5 -1.11 -7.44 -6.52
CA ALA A 5 -2.48 -7.61 -6.05
C ALA A 5 -2.75 -6.78 -4.79
N GLN A 6 -1.83 -6.77 -3.82
CA GLN A 6 -1.93 -5.93 -2.62
C GLN A 6 -1.93 -4.44 -2.97
N LEU A 7 -1.09 -4.02 -3.92
CA LEU A 7 -1.07 -2.63 -4.39
C LEU A 7 -2.42 -2.20 -4.98
N ARG A 8 -2.96 -2.99 -5.92
CA ARG A 8 -4.27 -2.72 -6.54
C ARG A 8 -5.41 -2.73 -5.51
N ALA A 9 -5.39 -3.69 -4.58
CA ALA A 9 -6.39 -3.79 -3.53
C ALA A 9 -6.35 -2.59 -2.58
N ALA A 10 -5.16 -2.16 -2.14
CA ALA A 10 -5.00 -0.97 -1.30
C ALA A 10 -5.54 0.28 -1.98
N ARG A 11 -5.24 0.42 -3.27
CA ARG A 11 -5.71 1.55 -4.06
C ARG A 11 -7.23 1.55 -4.22
N ALA A 12 -7.83 0.38 -4.44
CA ALA A 12 -9.28 0.20 -4.52
C ALA A 12 -9.96 0.53 -3.18
N LEU A 13 -9.39 0.11 -2.04
CA LEU A 13 -9.91 0.44 -0.71
C LEU A 13 -9.89 1.95 -0.44
N LEU A 14 -8.84 2.64 -0.88
CA LEU A 14 -8.72 4.09 -0.76
C LEU A 14 -9.58 4.86 -1.77
N GLY A 15 -10.17 4.20 -2.76
CA GLY A 15 -10.96 4.84 -3.82
C GLY A 15 -10.13 5.78 -4.72
N ILE A 16 -8.81 5.58 -4.82
CA ILE A 16 -7.91 6.45 -5.60
C ILE A 16 -7.48 5.80 -6.92
N ASP A 17 -7.05 6.61 -7.89
CA ASP A 17 -6.48 6.12 -9.15
C ASP A 17 -4.93 6.04 -9.08
N GLN A 18 -4.31 5.54 -10.15
CA GLN A 18 -2.86 5.38 -10.22
C GLN A 18 -2.12 6.74 -10.19
N ARG A 19 -2.73 7.82 -10.70
CA ARG A 19 -2.13 9.15 -10.73
C ARG A 19 -2.12 9.76 -9.33
N THR A 20 -3.24 9.67 -8.62
CA THR A 20 -3.31 10.10 -7.21
C THR A 20 -2.30 9.34 -6.37
N LEU A 21 -2.15 8.02 -6.56
CA LEU A 21 -1.14 7.26 -5.83
C LEU A 21 0.30 7.70 -6.19
N ALA A 22 0.56 8.00 -7.46
CA ALA A 22 1.86 8.52 -7.91
C ALA A 22 2.21 9.84 -7.21
N GLU A 23 1.24 10.77 -7.14
CA GLU A 23 1.37 12.05 -6.45
C GLU A 23 1.61 11.87 -4.94
N LEU A 24 0.79 11.05 -4.26
CA LEU A 24 0.88 10.81 -2.81
C LEU A 24 2.18 10.13 -2.39
N SER A 25 2.76 9.30 -3.25
CA SER A 25 4.01 8.57 -3.00
C SER A 25 5.26 9.29 -3.51
N GLY A 26 5.12 10.33 -4.34
CA GLY A 26 6.26 10.95 -5.02
C GLY A 26 6.98 10.00 -5.99
N VAL A 27 6.30 8.96 -6.46
CA VAL A 27 6.81 7.99 -7.44
C VAL A 27 6.15 8.27 -8.78
N SER A 28 6.89 8.16 -9.88
CA SER A 28 6.34 8.47 -11.21
C SER A 28 5.20 7.52 -11.60
N LEU A 29 4.19 8.05 -12.30
CA LEU A 29 3.05 7.25 -12.80
C LEU A 29 3.48 6.01 -13.60
N PRO A 30 4.46 6.05 -14.52
CA PRO A 30 4.93 4.85 -15.22
C PRO A 30 5.53 3.80 -14.28
N THR A 31 6.10 4.21 -13.14
CA THR A 31 6.61 3.28 -12.14
C THR A 31 5.45 2.62 -11.39
N ILE A 32 4.41 3.36 -10.99
CA ILE A 32 3.19 2.78 -10.40
C ILE A 32 2.55 1.77 -11.36
N GLN A 33 2.42 2.12 -12.64
CA GLN A 33 1.88 1.22 -13.67
C GLN A 33 2.68 -0.08 -13.79
N ARG A 34 4.01 -0.01 -13.85
CA ARG A 34 4.88 -1.20 -13.86
C ARG A 34 4.74 -2.04 -12.60
N MET A 35 4.61 -1.41 -11.43
CA MET A 35 4.39 -2.11 -10.17
C MET A 35 3.06 -2.89 -10.17
N GLU A 36 1.97 -2.28 -10.64
CA GLU A 36 0.66 -2.94 -10.73
C GLU A 36 0.59 -4.03 -11.82
N ALA A 37 1.39 -3.90 -12.87
CA ALA A 37 1.50 -4.90 -13.94
C ALA A 37 2.41 -6.09 -13.59
N SER A 38 3.09 -6.08 -12.44
CA SER A 38 3.99 -7.17 -12.05
C SER A 38 3.24 -8.47 -11.77
N GLU A 39 3.75 -9.61 -12.24
CA GLU A 39 3.25 -10.93 -11.87
C GLU A 39 3.76 -11.33 -10.47
N GLY A 40 2.86 -11.28 -9.47
CA GLY A 40 3.16 -11.64 -8.09
C GLY A 40 3.80 -10.49 -7.30
N ASN A 41 5.03 -10.71 -6.80
CA ASN A 41 5.75 -9.68 -6.02
C ASN A 41 6.15 -8.51 -6.93
N VAL A 42 5.97 -7.29 -6.43
CA VAL A 42 6.45 -6.08 -7.12
C VAL A 42 7.98 -6.14 -7.18
N ARG A 43 8.52 -6.22 -8.39
CA ARG A 43 9.97 -6.19 -8.64
C ARG A 43 10.38 -4.76 -8.98
N GLY A 44 11.40 -4.23 -8.31
CA GLY A 44 11.86 -2.85 -8.57
C GLY A 44 12.82 -2.31 -7.53
N VAL A 45 13.07 -1.00 -7.63
CA VAL A 45 13.90 -0.23 -6.70
C VAL A 45 13.23 -0.20 -5.33
N VAL A 46 13.94 -0.66 -4.30
CA VAL A 46 13.44 -0.75 -2.92
C VAL A 46 12.95 0.61 -2.41
N GLU A 47 13.62 1.70 -2.76
CA GLU A 47 13.24 3.05 -2.36
C GLU A 47 11.83 3.44 -2.86
N SER A 48 11.53 3.19 -4.13
CA SER A 48 10.19 3.48 -4.68
C SER A 48 9.12 2.62 -4.01
N LEU A 49 9.44 1.37 -3.70
CA LEU A 49 8.54 0.47 -3.00
C LEU A 49 8.21 1.00 -1.59
N THR A 50 9.22 1.44 -0.85
CA THR A 50 9.05 2.03 0.48
C THR A 50 8.16 3.26 0.42
N LYS A 51 8.41 4.19 -0.51
CA LYS A 51 7.59 5.41 -0.70
C LYS A 51 6.12 5.09 -0.94
N VAL A 52 5.82 4.07 -1.75
CA VAL A 52 4.44 3.63 -2.01
C VAL A 52 3.80 3.05 -0.75
N ILE A 53 4.50 2.17 -0.03
CA ILE A 53 3.99 1.57 1.21
C ILE A 53 3.68 2.64 2.26
N GLU A 54 4.58 3.60 2.45
CA GLU A 54 4.39 4.71 3.37
C GLU A 54 3.23 5.61 2.96
N ALA A 55 3.04 5.87 1.67
CA ALA A 55 1.91 6.65 1.18
C ALA A 55 0.57 5.95 1.49
N LEU A 56 0.47 4.64 1.23
CA LEU A 56 -0.72 3.86 1.57
C LEU A 56 -0.99 3.87 3.08
N ASP A 57 0.06 3.74 3.89
CA ASP A 57 -0.03 3.78 5.35
C ASP A 57 -0.52 5.13 5.89
N ARG A 58 -0.02 6.24 5.32
CA ARG A 58 -0.51 7.60 5.63
C ARG A 58 -1.96 7.82 5.22
N CYS A 59 -2.40 7.20 4.14
CA CYS A 59 -3.79 7.26 3.67
C CYS A 59 -4.75 6.38 4.48
N GLY A 60 -4.26 5.67 5.51
CA GLY A 60 -5.11 4.90 6.40
C GLY A 60 -5.30 3.44 5.97
N VAL A 61 -4.42 2.89 5.15
CA VAL A 61 -4.43 1.47 4.77
C VAL A 61 -3.11 0.81 5.14
N THR A 62 -3.16 -0.39 5.74
CA THR A 62 -1.95 -1.16 6.07
C THR A 62 -1.94 -2.48 5.31
N LEU A 63 -0.73 -2.93 4.96
CA LEU A 63 -0.50 -4.18 4.23
C LEU A 63 -0.24 -5.32 5.23
N ILE A 64 -0.96 -6.42 5.08
CA ILE A 64 -0.79 -7.63 5.89
C ILE A 64 0.18 -8.55 5.15
N GLY A 65 1.28 -8.94 5.80
CA GLY A 65 2.21 -9.94 5.26
C GLY A 65 1.73 -11.38 5.52
N ASP A 66 2.25 -12.36 4.77
CA ASP A 66 1.80 -13.78 4.84
C ASP A 66 1.73 -14.37 6.25
N ASN A 67 2.66 -13.97 7.13
CA ASN A 67 2.77 -14.46 8.51
C ASN A 67 2.33 -13.43 9.56
N SER A 68 1.67 -12.35 9.14
CA SER A 68 1.16 -11.34 10.06
C SER A 68 -0.14 -11.84 10.71
N ARG A 69 -0.44 -11.37 11.93
CA ARG A 69 -1.58 -11.84 12.72
C ARG A 69 -2.89 -11.54 11.96
N SER A 70 -3.43 -12.58 11.35
CA SER A 70 -4.69 -12.62 10.61
C SER A 70 -5.28 -14.00 10.89
N GLU A 71 -6.56 -14.10 11.22
CA GLU A 71 -7.18 -15.38 11.63
C GLU A 71 -7.05 -16.47 10.56
N GLY A 72 -7.02 -16.09 9.27
CA GLY A 72 -6.79 -17.01 8.15
C GLY A 72 -5.36 -17.01 7.59
N GLY A 73 -4.45 -16.19 8.13
CA GLY A 73 -3.11 -15.97 7.58
C GLY A 73 -3.11 -15.31 6.18
N GLY A 74 -1.94 -15.28 5.54
CA GLY A 74 -1.77 -14.84 4.16
C GLY A 74 -1.71 -13.31 3.97
N ARG A 75 -1.28 -12.90 2.77
CA ARG A 75 -1.24 -11.50 2.37
C ARG A 75 -2.61 -10.88 2.26
N GLY A 76 -2.73 -9.65 2.74
CA GLY A 76 -3.95 -8.88 2.65
C GLY A 76 -3.71 -7.39 2.72
N VAL A 77 -4.82 -6.67 2.75
CA VAL A 77 -4.87 -5.22 2.91
C VAL A 77 -6.06 -4.90 3.79
N ARG A 78 -5.91 -3.96 4.73
CA ARG A 78 -7.01 -3.51 5.60
C ARG A 78 -6.92 -2.01 5.86
N PHE A 79 -8.05 -1.42 6.21
CA PHE A 79 -8.06 -0.08 6.80
C PHE A 79 -7.34 -0.09 8.16
N LYS A 80 -6.70 1.02 8.48
CA LYS A 80 -6.18 1.31 9.81
C LYS A 80 -7.35 1.74 10.68
N GLU A 81 -7.32 1.35 11.95
CA GLU A 81 -8.21 1.98 12.93
C GLU A 81 -7.86 3.48 13.00
N PRO A 82 -8.86 4.36 13.10
CA PRO A 82 -8.59 5.76 13.39
C PRO A 82 -7.80 5.80 14.70
N ALA A 83 -6.64 6.48 14.67
CA ALA A 83 -5.85 6.65 15.88
C ALA A 83 -6.75 7.29 16.96
N PRO A 84 -6.72 6.81 18.22
CA PRO A 84 -7.45 7.48 19.28
C PRO A 84 -7.06 8.96 19.29
N PRO A 85 -8.02 9.88 19.53
CA PRO A 85 -7.72 11.31 19.54
C PRO A 85 -6.54 11.54 20.49
N ARG A 86 -5.48 12.16 19.98
CA ARG A 86 -4.33 12.55 20.80
C ARG A 86 -4.88 13.53 21.82
N ASN A 87 -5.05 13.08 23.06
CA ASN A 87 -5.42 13.96 24.16
C ASN A 87 -4.21 14.90 24.34
N GLU A 88 -4.34 16.13 23.87
CA GLU A 88 -3.38 17.20 24.15
C GLU A 88 -3.53 17.53 25.64
N ALA A 89 -2.48 17.20 26.41
CA ALA A 89 -2.35 17.55 27.83
C ALA A 89 -1.68 18.92 27.97
#